data_AF-A0A2P5C6V0-F1
#
_entry.id   AF-A0A2P5C6V0-F1
#
_cell.length_a   1.000
_cell.length_b   1.000
_cell.length_c   1.000
_cell.angle_alpha   90.00
_cell.angle_beta   90.00
_cell.angle_gamma   90.00
#
_symmetry.space_group_name_H-M   'P 1'
#
loop_
_entity.id
_entity.type
_entity.pdbx_description
1 polymer ?
#
loop_
_entity_poly.entity_id
_entity_poly.type
_entity_poly.pdbx_seq_one_letter_code
_entity_poly.pdbx_strand_id
1 'polypeptide(L)'
;MRELLYTAECKCTKEDVKEFCLDTLKEEIEMLKNAISHDSQEVRRCHNDLQYGNIAMDKDGTTTLLNYECSTHNPVAYDIANHFCEMVANYHSETPHMLDYSKYPGLKERQRFIEIYMSHGGYFPTDAQMERLLNDVEKYTLASHLLWCLRGIISNYLEVIEFDQEGYQRKMFIVEVTDFDYMEYARQRFQQYRLRKRELLGSSGISP
;
A
#
# COMPACT_ATOMS: atom_id res chain seq x y z
N MET A 1 10.47 -3.15 0.94
CA MET A 1 9.91 -3.22 2.31
C MET A 1 11.00 -3.32 3.37
N ARG A 2 11.94 -4.28 3.32
CA ARG A 2 13.05 -4.38 4.29
C ARG A 2 13.89 -3.08 4.43
N GLU A 3 14.25 -2.45 3.31
CA GLU A 3 14.96 -1.15 3.33
C GLU A 3 14.14 -0.02 3.99
N LEU A 4 12.80 -0.04 3.81
CA LEU A 4 11.91 0.92 4.47
C LEU A 4 11.86 0.67 5.98
N LEU A 5 11.78 -0.60 6.40
CA LEU A 5 11.83 -0.95 7.82
C LEU A 5 13.14 -0.48 8.44
N TYR A 6 14.29 -0.79 7.82
CA TYR A 6 15.60 -0.33 8.31
C TYR A 6 15.65 1.20 8.43
N THR A 7 15.16 1.92 7.41
CA THR A 7 15.11 3.39 7.43
C THR A 7 14.21 3.92 8.57
N ALA A 8 13.06 3.29 8.80
CA ALA A 8 12.16 3.64 9.90
C ALA A 8 12.81 3.39 11.26
N GLU A 9 13.41 2.21 11.47
CA GLU A 9 14.14 1.85 12.70
C GLU A 9 15.26 2.84 13.03
N CYS A 10 16.00 3.32 12.02
CA CYS A 10 17.06 4.31 12.22
C CYS A 10 16.56 5.71 12.60
N LYS A 11 15.29 6.05 12.28
CA LYS A 11 14.74 7.40 12.44
C LYS A 11 13.80 7.53 13.63
N CYS A 12 13.10 6.46 13.99
CA CYS A 12 12.04 6.49 14.99
C CYS A 12 12.53 6.73 16.41
N THR A 13 11.66 7.32 17.23
CA THR A 13 11.78 7.29 18.69
C THR A 13 11.59 5.88 19.24
N LYS A 14 11.97 5.65 20.51
CA LYS A 14 11.74 4.36 21.17
C LYS A 14 10.24 4.08 21.35
N GLU A 15 9.47 5.15 21.56
CA GLU A 15 8.02 5.13 21.66
C GLU A 15 7.40 4.62 20.36
N ASP A 16 7.78 5.17 19.21
CA ASP A 16 7.24 4.74 17.91
C ASP A 16 7.71 3.33 17.52
N VAL A 17 8.97 2.97 17.80
CA VAL A 17 9.44 1.59 17.61
C VAL A 17 8.52 0.60 18.33
N LYS A 18 8.13 0.93 19.56
CA LYS A 18 7.22 0.09 20.36
C LYS A 18 5.78 0.14 19.82
N GLU A 19 5.27 1.32 19.45
CA GLU A 19 3.92 1.50 18.93
C GLU A 19 3.68 0.67 17.67
N PHE A 20 4.61 0.74 16.71
CA PHE A 20 4.54 0.04 15.44
C PHE A 20 5.18 -1.36 15.46
N CYS A 21 5.68 -1.81 16.61
CA CYS A 21 6.38 -3.08 16.79
C CYS A 21 7.48 -3.32 15.73
N LEU A 22 8.26 -2.27 15.43
CA LEU A 22 9.26 -2.31 14.36
C LEU A 22 10.31 -3.41 14.60
N ASP A 23 10.63 -3.65 15.88
CA ASP A 23 11.53 -4.69 16.36
C ASP A 23 11.15 -6.13 15.97
N THR A 24 9.86 -6.38 15.71
CA THR A 24 9.33 -7.68 15.27
C THR A 24 8.82 -7.66 13.82
N LEU A 25 8.85 -6.50 13.17
CA LEU A 25 8.27 -6.34 11.85
C LEU A 25 9.08 -7.07 10.78
N LYS A 26 10.35 -7.36 11.04
CA LYS A 26 11.18 -8.16 10.13
C LYS A 26 10.63 -9.57 9.98
N GLU A 27 10.31 -10.24 11.09
CA GLU A 27 9.70 -11.57 11.10
C GLU A 27 8.32 -11.55 10.43
N GLU A 28 7.54 -10.50 10.68
CA GLU A 28 6.24 -10.27 10.04
C GLU A 28 6.35 -10.16 8.52
N ILE A 29 7.34 -9.41 8.01
CA ILE A 29 7.59 -9.27 6.57
C ILE A 29 7.95 -10.62 5.94
N GLU A 30 8.78 -11.44 6.60
CA GLU A 30 9.11 -12.77 6.10
C GLU A 30 7.91 -13.71 6.11
N MET A 31 7.07 -13.64 7.16
CA MET A 31 5.84 -14.41 7.23
C MET A 31 4.89 -14.05 6.08
N LEU A 32 4.67 -12.76 5.83
CA LEU A 32 3.84 -12.30 4.71
C LEU A 32 4.39 -12.75 3.37
N LYS A 33 5.70 -12.63 3.17
CA LYS A 33 6.35 -13.11 1.95
C LYS A 33 6.02 -14.58 1.72
N ASN A 34 6.14 -15.43 2.74
CA ASN A 34 5.82 -16.85 2.64
C ASN A 34 4.32 -17.13 2.45
N ALA A 35 3.44 -16.33 3.06
CA ALA A 35 1.98 -16.51 2.95
C ALA A 35 1.42 -16.09 1.57
N ILE A 36 2.13 -15.21 0.87
CA ILE A 36 1.71 -14.61 -0.40
C ILE A 36 2.43 -15.26 -1.59
N SER A 37 3.73 -15.57 -1.48
CA SER A 37 4.53 -16.08 -2.58
C SER A 37 4.16 -17.50 -3.00
N HIS A 38 4.01 -17.71 -4.30
CA HIS A 38 3.79 -19.02 -4.92
C HIS A 38 4.16 -19.00 -6.41
N ASP A 39 4.42 -20.16 -7.02
CA ASP A 39 5.05 -20.26 -8.35
C ASP A 39 4.19 -19.73 -9.51
N SER A 40 2.86 -19.64 -9.33
CA SER A 40 1.94 -19.18 -10.37
C SER A 40 1.64 -17.68 -10.33
N GLN A 41 2.43 -16.88 -9.58
CA GLN A 41 2.20 -15.44 -9.50
C GLN A 41 2.52 -14.74 -10.81
N GLU A 42 1.54 -13.98 -11.30
CA GLU A 42 1.72 -13.15 -12.47
C GLU A 42 2.48 -11.87 -12.12
N VAL A 43 3.71 -11.76 -12.62
CA VAL A 43 4.55 -10.57 -12.48
C VAL A 43 4.53 -9.76 -13.77
N ARG A 44 4.19 -8.47 -13.67
CA ARG A 44 4.21 -7.51 -14.78
C ARG A 44 4.81 -6.19 -14.33
N ARG A 45 4.97 -5.27 -15.27
CA ARG A 45 5.28 -3.88 -14.93
C ARG A 45 4.08 -3.26 -14.21
N CYS A 46 4.24 -3.00 -12.93
CA CYS A 46 3.25 -2.38 -12.06
C CYS A 46 3.58 -0.91 -11.86
N HIS A 47 2.56 -0.11 -11.53
CA HIS A 47 2.72 1.28 -11.15
C HIS A 47 3.21 1.42 -9.71
N ASN A 48 2.70 0.55 -8.83
CA ASN A 48 2.95 0.47 -7.39
C ASN A 48 2.43 1.63 -6.55
N ASP A 49 1.73 2.59 -7.17
CA ASP A 49 1.20 3.79 -6.52
C ASP A 49 -0.08 4.30 -7.22
N LEU A 50 -1.06 3.42 -7.44
CA LEU A 50 -2.32 3.75 -8.12
C LEU A 50 -3.33 4.49 -7.21
N GLN A 51 -2.89 5.57 -6.58
CA GLN A 51 -3.76 6.54 -5.92
C GLN A 51 -4.44 7.46 -6.96
N TYR A 52 -5.59 8.04 -6.63
CA TYR A 52 -6.45 8.71 -7.62
C TYR A 52 -5.81 9.95 -8.30
N GLY A 53 -4.89 10.64 -7.64
CA GLY A 53 -4.11 11.75 -8.19
C GLY A 53 -3.09 11.32 -9.25
N ASN A 54 -2.77 10.02 -9.34
CA ASN A 54 -1.95 9.45 -10.41
C ASN A 54 -2.81 8.92 -11.58
N ILE A 55 -4.13 9.20 -11.57
CA ILE A 55 -5.08 8.75 -12.59
C ILE A 55 -5.78 9.98 -13.19
N ALA A 56 -5.44 10.34 -14.41
CA ALA A 56 -6.13 11.39 -15.16
C ALA A 56 -7.24 10.78 -16.03
N MET A 57 -8.39 11.44 -16.08
CA MET A 57 -9.51 11.04 -16.93
C MET A 57 -9.94 12.21 -17.80
N ASP A 58 -9.94 11.99 -19.11
CA ASP A 58 -10.43 12.95 -20.10
C ASP A 58 -11.96 12.94 -20.18
N LYS A 59 -12.53 13.97 -20.82
CA LYS A 59 -13.99 14.15 -20.95
C LYS A 59 -14.69 13.01 -21.70
N ASP A 60 -13.96 12.30 -22.55
CA ASP A 60 -14.44 11.15 -23.32
C ASP A 60 -14.33 9.83 -22.54
N GLY A 61 -13.84 9.86 -21.30
CA GLY A 61 -13.64 8.69 -20.44
C GLY A 61 -12.29 8.00 -20.64
N THR A 62 -11.42 8.51 -21.53
CA THR A 62 -10.05 8.00 -21.67
C THR A 62 -9.30 8.20 -20.36
N THR A 63 -8.71 7.13 -19.83
CA THR A 63 -7.97 7.16 -18.57
C THR A 63 -6.48 7.00 -18.82
N THR A 64 -5.68 7.92 -18.28
CA THR A 64 -4.22 7.93 -18.38
C THR A 64 -3.59 7.84 -17.00
N LEU A 65 -2.69 6.88 -16.80
CA LEU A 65 -1.92 6.75 -15.57
C LEU A 65 -0.68 7.66 -15.64
N LEU A 66 -0.37 8.35 -14.55
CA LEU A 66 0.69 9.36 -14.43
C LEU A 66 1.64 9.01 -13.26
N ASN A 67 2.83 9.61 -13.24
CA ASN A 67 3.81 9.48 -12.15
C ASN A 67 4.31 8.05 -11.86
N TYR A 68 5.08 7.49 -12.80
CA TYR A 68 5.67 6.14 -12.73
C TYR A 68 6.94 6.03 -11.87
N GLU A 69 7.19 6.94 -10.93
CA GLU A 69 8.43 6.98 -10.15
C GLU A 69 8.68 5.71 -9.33
N CYS A 70 7.60 5.06 -8.88
CA CYS A 70 7.64 3.79 -8.15
C CYS A 70 7.45 2.56 -9.05
N SER A 71 7.36 2.73 -10.38
CA SER A 71 7.02 1.64 -11.29
C SER A 71 8.16 0.64 -11.42
N THR A 72 7.85 -0.64 -11.16
CA THR A 72 8.80 -1.75 -11.23
C THR A 72 8.08 -3.03 -11.66
N HIS A 73 8.84 -4.11 -11.91
CA HIS A 73 8.24 -5.43 -12.04
C HIS A 73 7.79 -5.93 -10.67
N ASN A 74 6.51 -6.24 -10.54
CA ASN A 74 5.88 -6.66 -9.30
C ASN A 74 4.70 -7.59 -9.61
N PRO A 75 4.21 -8.41 -8.66
CA PRO A 75 2.98 -9.16 -8.85
C PRO A 75 1.80 -8.23 -9.11
N VAL A 76 1.04 -8.52 -10.16
CA VAL A 76 -0.13 -7.72 -10.57
C VAL A 76 -1.12 -7.54 -9.43
N ALA A 77 -1.28 -8.59 -8.62
CA ALA A 77 -2.15 -8.58 -7.44
C ALA A 77 -1.78 -7.48 -6.44
N TYR A 78 -0.49 -7.10 -6.32
CA TYR A 78 -0.08 -5.97 -5.47
C TYR A 78 -0.63 -4.64 -5.99
N ASP A 79 -0.52 -4.38 -7.30
CA ASP A 79 -0.92 -3.09 -7.86
C ASP A 79 -2.43 -2.88 -7.75
N ILE A 80 -3.20 -3.95 -7.99
CA ILE A 80 -4.67 -3.98 -7.80
C ILE A 80 -5.02 -3.82 -6.32
N ALA A 81 -4.37 -4.57 -5.42
CA ALA A 81 -4.60 -4.47 -3.99
C ALA A 81 -4.32 -3.06 -3.48
N ASN A 82 -3.22 -2.45 -3.94
CA ASN A 82 -2.85 -1.10 -3.60
C ASN A 82 -3.90 -0.10 -4.06
N HIS A 83 -4.35 -0.20 -5.31
CA HIS A 83 -5.41 0.65 -5.84
C HIS A 83 -6.68 0.59 -4.98
N PHE A 84 -7.14 -0.60 -4.59
CA PHE A 84 -8.28 -0.74 -3.68
C PHE A 84 -8.03 -0.13 -2.29
N CYS A 85 -6.82 -0.30 -1.75
CA CYS A 85 -6.42 0.32 -0.49
C CYS A 85 -6.42 1.86 -0.55
N GLU A 86 -6.22 2.46 -1.73
CA GLU A 86 -6.24 3.92 -1.91
C GLU A 86 -7.65 4.50 -2.08
N MET A 87 -8.67 3.68 -2.38
CA MET A 87 -10.06 4.16 -2.52
C MET A 87 -10.67 4.69 -1.20
N VAL A 88 -10.04 4.40 -0.06
CA VAL A 88 -10.46 4.87 1.27
C VAL A 88 -9.95 6.28 1.58
N ALA A 89 -8.99 6.77 0.80
CA ALA A 89 -8.36 8.06 1.04
C ALA A 89 -9.09 9.19 0.31
N ASN A 90 -9.19 10.35 0.96
CA ASN A 90 -9.56 11.61 0.32
C ASN A 90 -8.54 12.69 0.71
N TYR A 91 -7.45 12.75 -0.06
CA TYR A 91 -6.37 13.71 0.09
C TYR A 91 -6.77 15.17 -0.21
N HIS A 92 -8.01 15.41 -0.68
CA HIS A 92 -8.58 16.75 -0.84
C HIS A 92 -9.58 17.13 0.27
N SER A 93 -9.73 16.30 1.31
CA SER A 93 -10.55 16.63 2.47
C SER A 93 -9.84 17.60 3.42
N GLU A 94 -10.58 18.15 4.39
CA GLU A 94 -10.01 18.98 5.48
C GLU A 94 -9.02 18.19 6.35
N THR A 95 -9.12 16.85 6.38
CA THR A 95 -8.23 15.96 7.12
C THR A 95 -7.66 14.90 6.16
N PRO A 96 -6.72 15.28 5.27
CA PRO A 96 -6.31 14.44 4.14
C PRO A 96 -5.62 13.13 4.56
N HIS A 97 -5.13 13.05 5.80
CA HIS A 97 -4.52 11.87 6.41
C HIS A 97 -5.54 10.85 6.95
N MET A 98 -6.81 11.21 7.07
CA MET A 98 -7.87 10.33 7.60
C MET A 98 -8.40 9.39 6.52
N LEU A 99 -8.45 8.10 6.85
CA LEU A 99 -8.83 7.02 5.95
C LEU A 99 -10.23 6.50 6.29
N ASP A 100 -11.14 6.53 5.32
CA ASP A 100 -12.50 6.04 5.47
C ASP A 100 -12.64 4.62 4.93
N TYR A 101 -12.35 3.65 5.79
CA TYR A 101 -12.44 2.23 5.43
C TYR A 101 -13.85 1.75 5.08
N SER A 102 -14.91 2.54 5.35
CA SER A 102 -16.26 2.23 4.87
C SER A 102 -16.39 2.35 3.35
N LYS A 103 -15.46 3.08 2.70
CA LYS A 103 -15.38 3.24 1.23
C LYS A 103 -14.55 2.17 0.53
N TYR A 104 -13.94 1.24 1.28
CA TYR A 104 -13.20 0.15 0.65
C TYR A 104 -14.15 -0.64 -0.27
N PRO A 105 -13.79 -0.90 -1.54
CA PRO A 105 -14.72 -1.45 -2.52
C PRO A 105 -15.27 -2.80 -2.04
N GLY A 106 -16.56 -3.06 -2.21
CA GLY A 106 -17.18 -4.31 -1.77
C GLY A 106 -16.73 -5.52 -2.59
N LEU A 107 -17.00 -6.74 -2.12
CA LEU A 107 -16.59 -7.98 -2.80
C LEU A 107 -17.01 -8.01 -4.28
N LYS A 108 -18.27 -7.63 -4.58
CA LYS A 108 -18.79 -7.59 -5.95
C LYS A 108 -18.06 -6.59 -6.84
N GLU A 109 -17.65 -5.44 -6.30
CA GLU A 109 -16.92 -4.41 -7.05
C GLU A 109 -15.48 -4.88 -7.34
N ARG A 110 -14.83 -5.50 -6.35
CA ARG A 110 -13.49 -6.08 -6.52
C ARG A 110 -13.51 -7.22 -7.55
N GLN A 111 -14.50 -8.12 -7.48
CA GLN A 111 -14.70 -9.17 -8.49
C GLN A 111 -14.90 -8.60 -9.88
N ARG A 112 -15.78 -7.60 -10.03
CA ARG A 112 -16.04 -6.92 -11.31
C ARG A 112 -14.78 -6.26 -11.87
N PHE A 113 -13.99 -5.59 -11.03
CA PHE A 113 -12.73 -4.97 -11.45
C PHE A 113 -11.75 -6.02 -11.98
N ILE A 114 -11.57 -7.12 -11.24
CA ILE A 114 -10.67 -8.22 -11.63
C ILE A 114 -11.15 -8.88 -12.93
N GLU A 115 -12.45 -9.09 -13.10
CA GLU A 115 -13.02 -9.67 -14.31
C GLU A 115 -12.73 -8.80 -15.54
N ILE A 116 -12.95 -7.48 -15.42
CA ILE A 116 -12.65 -6.52 -16.49
C ILE A 116 -11.15 -6.50 -16.79
N TYR A 117 -10.31 -6.49 -15.76
CA TYR A 117 -8.86 -6.50 -15.91
C TYR A 117 -8.38 -7.76 -16.66
N MET A 118 -8.84 -8.94 -16.24
CA MET A 118 -8.45 -10.21 -16.86
C MET A 118 -9.02 -10.39 -18.26
N SER A 119 -10.21 -9.82 -18.51
CA SER A 119 -10.86 -9.86 -19.82
C SER A 119 -10.29 -8.87 -20.83
N HIS A 120 -9.36 -8.03 -20.40
CA HIS A 120 -8.65 -7.11 -21.27
C HIS A 120 -7.83 -7.90 -22.31
N GLY A 121 -8.18 -7.76 -23.59
CA GLY A 121 -7.58 -8.52 -24.69
C GLY A 121 -8.43 -9.68 -25.22
N GLY A 122 -9.68 -9.83 -24.76
CA GLY A 122 -10.63 -10.81 -25.30
C GLY A 122 -10.55 -12.21 -24.69
N TYR A 123 -9.87 -12.35 -23.57
CA TYR A 123 -9.72 -13.61 -22.84
C TYR A 123 -10.66 -13.67 -21.64
N PHE A 124 -11.63 -14.58 -21.61
CA PHE A 124 -12.50 -14.73 -20.44
C PHE A 124 -11.84 -15.64 -19.40
N PRO A 125 -11.57 -15.17 -18.17
CA PRO A 125 -10.97 -15.99 -17.14
C PRO A 125 -11.93 -17.06 -16.65
N THR A 126 -11.41 -18.22 -16.26
CA THR A 126 -12.18 -19.25 -15.55
C THR A 126 -12.47 -18.82 -14.11
N ASP A 127 -13.52 -19.35 -13.51
CA ASP A 127 -13.86 -19.11 -12.09
C ASP A 127 -12.66 -19.38 -11.16
N ALA A 128 -11.88 -20.42 -11.44
CA ALA A 128 -10.70 -20.77 -10.65
C ALA A 128 -9.56 -19.74 -10.78
N GLN A 129 -9.39 -19.10 -11.95
CA GLN A 129 -8.41 -18.03 -12.12
C GLN A 129 -8.88 -16.73 -11.47
N MET A 130 -10.18 -16.43 -11.59
CA MET A 130 -10.82 -15.31 -10.91
C MET A 130 -10.66 -15.40 -9.39
N GLU A 131 -10.99 -16.56 -8.81
CA GLU A 131 -10.87 -16.82 -7.38
C GLU A 131 -9.41 -16.72 -6.91
N ARG A 132 -8.47 -17.25 -7.69
CA ARG A 132 -7.03 -17.18 -7.37
C ARG A 132 -6.53 -15.75 -7.33
N LEU A 133 -6.77 -14.95 -8.38
CA LEU A 133 -6.31 -13.57 -8.42
C LEU A 133 -6.99 -12.72 -7.34
N LEU A 134 -8.29 -12.94 -7.08
CA LEU A 134 -8.99 -12.28 -5.99
C LEU A 134 -8.33 -12.61 -4.64
N ASN A 135 -8.08 -13.88 -4.33
CA ASN A 135 -7.41 -14.29 -3.09
C ASN A 135 -6.00 -13.69 -2.96
N ASP A 136 -5.25 -13.62 -4.05
CA ASP A 136 -3.93 -12.99 -4.06
C ASP A 136 -4.04 -11.48 -3.77
N VAL A 137 -4.98 -10.79 -4.43
CA VAL A 137 -5.25 -9.37 -4.19
C VAL A 137 -5.61 -9.13 -2.73
N GLU A 138 -6.51 -9.93 -2.14
CA GLU A 138 -6.87 -9.80 -0.73
C GLU A 138 -5.64 -9.94 0.18
N LYS A 139 -4.75 -10.92 -0.06
CA LYS A 139 -3.53 -11.07 0.73
C LYS A 139 -2.54 -9.92 0.53
N TYR A 140 -2.40 -9.41 -0.70
CA TYR A 140 -1.48 -8.30 -0.99
C TYR A 140 -1.90 -6.97 -0.34
N THR A 141 -3.15 -6.82 0.11
CA THR A 141 -3.57 -5.66 0.91
C THR A 141 -2.76 -5.54 2.21
N LEU A 142 -2.33 -6.68 2.79
CA LEU A 142 -1.44 -6.71 3.96
C LEU A 142 -0.10 -6.04 3.65
N ALA A 143 0.49 -6.40 2.50
CA ALA A 143 1.75 -5.82 2.05
C ALA A 143 1.60 -4.33 1.72
N SER A 144 0.51 -3.91 1.08
CA SER A 144 0.21 -2.49 0.80
C SER A 144 0.12 -1.69 2.11
N HIS A 145 -0.66 -2.15 3.09
CA HIS A 145 -0.80 -1.45 4.37
C HIS A 145 0.54 -1.32 5.11
N LEU A 146 1.35 -2.37 5.19
CA LEU A 146 2.67 -2.27 5.81
C LEU A 146 3.62 -1.34 5.05
N LEU A 147 3.65 -1.42 3.72
CA LEU A 147 4.53 -0.58 2.91
C LEU A 147 4.22 0.90 3.12
N TRP A 148 2.94 1.26 3.08
CA TRP A 148 2.51 2.64 3.23
C TRP A 148 2.50 3.12 4.68
N CYS A 149 2.33 2.23 5.66
CA CYS A 149 2.64 2.53 7.06
C CYS A 149 4.11 2.94 7.22
N LEU A 150 5.05 2.12 6.73
CA LEU A 150 6.48 2.42 6.82
C LEU A 150 6.83 3.71 6.08
N ARG A 151 6.24 3.96 4.90
CA ARG A 151 6.41 5.23 4.20
C ARG A 151 5.87 6.41 5.01
N GLY A 152 4.69 6.30 5.64
CA GLY A 152 4.15 7.35 6.50
C GLY A 152 5.05 7.65 7.70
N ILE A 153 5.54 6.63 8.39
CA ILE A 153 6.52 6.78 9.48
C ILE A 153 7.76 7.52 8.98
N ILE A 154 8.36 7.06 7.87
CA ILE A 154 9.56 7.68 7.30
C ILE A 154 9.27 9.13 6.92
N SER A 155 8.16 9.41 6.23
CA SER A 155 7.77 10.77 5.82
C SER A 155 7.58 11.71 7.01
N ASN A 156 7.01 11.23 8.12
CA ASN A 156 6.92 12.01 9.35
C ASN A 156 8.31 12.43 9.88
N TYR A 157 9.33 11.59 9.66
CA TYR A 157 10.71 11.84 10.07
C TYR A 157 11.61 12.41 8.97
N LEU A 158 11.10 12.55 7.74
CA LEU A 158 11.77 13.21 6.63
C LEU A 158 11.32 14.68 6.61
N GLU A 159 11.79 15.44 7.61
CA GLU A 159 12.08 16.85 7.35
C GLU A 159 13.16 16.89 6.25
N VAL A 160 12.84 17.57 5.15
CA VAL A 160 13.55 17.55 3.87
C VAL A 160 15.05 17.85 4.02
N ILE A 161 15.89 16.91 3.57
CA ILE A 161 17.31 17.19 3.31
C ILE A 161 17.41 17.62 1.85
N GLU A 162 17.63 18.92 1.61
CA GLU A 162 18.23 19.39 0.37
C GLU A 162 19.70 19.77 0.59
N PHE A 163 20.51 19.56 -0.45
CA PHE A 163 21.85 20.10 -0.55
C PHE A 163 21.74 21.49 -1.18
N ASP A 164 22.32 22.52 -0.57
CA ASP A 164 22.38 23.81 -1.25
C ASP A 164 23.26 23.74 -2.51
N GLN A 165 23.24 24.79 -3.34
CA GLN A 165 24.03 24.85 -4.59
C GLN A 165 25.55 24.70 -4.37
N GLU A 166 26.00 24.73 -3.11
CA GLU A 166 27.38 24.59 -2.66
C GLU A 166 27.65 23.20 -2.02
N GLY A 167 26.65 22.32 -1.95
CA GLY A 167 26.76 20.94 -1.47
C GLY A 167 26.70 20.77 0.05
N TYR A 168 26.31 21.81 0.80
CA TYR A 168 26.20 21.72 2.25
C TYR A 168 24.83 21.17 2.68
N GLN A 169 24.83 20.24 3.63
CA GLN A 169 23.61 19.73 4.23
C GLN A 169 22.98 20.83 5.08
N ARG A 170 21.82 21.36 4.67
CA ARG A 170 20.99 22.18 5.55
C ARG A 170 19.83 21.36 6.05
N LYS A 171 19.68 21.32 7.37
CA LYS A 171 18.47 20.84 8.02
C LYS A 171 17.40 21.91 7.82
N MET A 172 16.57 21.75 6.80
CA MET A 172 15.39 22.60 6.63
C MET A 172 14.28 22.01 7.49
N PHE A 173 13.85 22.75 8.51
CA PHE A 173 12.49 22.57 9.01
C PHE A 173 11.58 23.06 7.89
N ILE A 174 11.19 22.19 6.95
CA ILE A 174 10.07 22.50 6.05
C ILE A 174 8.82 22.51 6.92
N VAL A 175 8.55 23.67 7.49
CA VAL A 175 7.23 24.13 7.86
C VAL A 175 6.60 24.75 6.60
N GLU A 176 6.68 24.07 5.45
CA GLU A 176 5.54 24.09 4.55
C GLU A 176 4.70 22.92 5.01
N VAL A 177 3.80 23.24 5.93
CA VAL A 177 2.78 22.35 6.45
C VAL A 177 2.04 21.79 5.26
N THR A 178 2.39 20.58 4.82
CA THR A 178 1.33 19.72 4.34
C THR A 178 0.46 19.50 5.57
N ASP A 179 -0.83 19.86 5.54
CA ASP A 179 -1.83 19.56 6.60
C ASP A 179 -2.05 18.03 6.77
N PHE A 180 -1.07 17.23 6.35
CA PHE A 180 -1.06 15.80 6.32
C PHE A 180 -0.30 15.28 7.54
N ASP A 181 -1.04 14.76 8.51
CA ASP A 181 -0.47 14.03 9.64
C ASP A 181 -0.01 12.64 9.17
N TYR A 182 1.27 12.55 8.79
CA TYR A 182 1.88 11.31 8.31
C TYR A 182 1.91 10.22 9.39
N MET A 183 2.01 10.60 10.66
CA MET A 183 2.04 9.64 11.75
C MET A 183 0.66 9.03 11.95
N GLU A 184 -0.40 9.83 11.95
CA GLU A 184 -1.77 9.34 12.04
C GLU A 184 -2.19 8.50 10.82
N TYR A 185 -1.75 8.90 9.62
CA TYR A 185 -1.89 8.05 8.43
C TYR A 185 -1.21 6.69 8.63
N ALA A 186 0.02 6.66 9.13
CA ALA A 186 0.75 5.42 9.38
C ALA A 186 0.05 4.54 10.41
N ARG A 187 -0.47 5.12 11.51
CA ARG A 187 -1.25 4.39 12.54
C ARG A 187 -2.46 3.70 11.93
N GLN A 188 -3.25 4.40 11.13
CA GLN A 188 -4.44 3.83 10.49
C GLN A 188 -4.07 2.69 9.53
N ARG A 189 -3.02 2.86 8.71
CA ARG A 189 -2.53 1.78 7.81
C ARG A 189 -2.07 0.57 8.63
N PHE A 190 -1.35 0.77 9.73
CA PHE A 190 -0.88 -0.33 10.58
C PHE A 190 -2.01 -1.04 11.33
N GLN A 191 -2.99 -0.28 11.84
CA GLN A 191 -4.19 -0.84 12.46
C GLN A 191 -4.94 -1.72 11.46
N GLN A 192 -5.09 -1.25 10.21
CA GLN A 192 -5.76 -2.02 9.18
C GLN A 192 -4.98 -3.26 8.77
N TYR A 193 -3.64 -3.18 8.70
CA TYR A 193 -2.81 -4.38 8.55
C TYR A 193 -3.14 -5.43 9.61
N ARG A 194 -3.17 -5.04 10.89
CA ARG A 194 -3.47 -5.97 12.01
C ARG A 194 -4.88 -6.56 11.93
N LEU A 195 -5.88 -5.76 11.57
CA LEU A 195 -7.26 -6.23 11.38
C LEU A 195 -7.33 -7.27 10.28
N ARG A 196 -6.86 -6.92 9.08
CA ARG A 196 -6.89 -7.79 7.91
C ARG A 196 -6.06 -9.05 8.08
N LYS A 197 -4.92 -8.97 8.78
CA LYS A 197 -4.10 -10.15 9.09
C LYS A 197 -4.90 -11.18 9.87
N ARG A 198 -5.69 -10.76 10.86
CA ARG A 198 -6.54 -11.68 11.64
C ARG A 198 -7.62 -12.32 10.77
N GLU A 199 -8.23 -11.56 9.88
CA GLU A 199 -9.28 -12.07 8.99
C GLU A 199 -8.74 -13.08 7.95
N LEU A 200 -7.59 -12.77 7.35
CA LEU A 200 -7.04 -13.54 6.23
C LEU A 200 -6.18 -14.72 6.69
N LEU A 201 -5.44 -14.57 7.80
CA LEU A 201 -4.43 -15.55 8.24
C LEU A 201 -4.76 -16.14 9.63
N GLY A 202 -5.74 -15.60 10.36
CA GLY A 202 -6.08 -16.01 11.73
C GLY A 202 -6.87 -17.32 11.86
N SER A 203 -7.25 -17.97 10.75
CA SER A 203 -8.09 -19.18 10.77
C SER A 203 -7.31 -20.50 10.85
N SER A 204 -5.98 -20.49 11.03
CA SER A 204 -5.16 -21.70 11.11
C SER A 204 -5.11 -22.36 12.50
N GLY A 205 -6.12 -22.17 13.35
CA GLY A 205 -5.97 -22.39 14.79
C GLY A 205 -7.16 -22.95 15.55
N ILE A 206 -8.11 -23.66 14.92
CA ILE A 206 -9.03 -24.55 15.65
C ILE A 206 -9.37 -25.76 14.74
N SER A 207 -8.80 -26.92 15.04
CA SER A 207 -9.42 -28.21 14.72
C SER A 207 -10.09 -28.74 16.00
N PRO A 208 -11.24 -29.43 15.89
CA PRO A 208 -12.03 -29.91 17.03
C PRO A 208 -11.29 -30.93 17.90
#